data_AF-A0A1G0ZWA7-F1
#
_entry.id   AF-A0A1G0ZWA7-F1
#
_cell.length_a   1.000
_cell.length_b   1.000
_cell.length_c   1.000
_cell.angle_alpha   90.00
_cell.angle_beta   90.00
_cell.angle_gamma   90.00
#
_symmetry.space_group_name_H-M   'P 1'
#
loop_
_entity.id
_entity.type
_entity.pdbx_description
1 polymer ?
#
loop_
_entity_poly.entity_id
_entity_poly.type
_entity_poly.pdbx_seq_one_letter_code
_entity_poly.pdbx_strand_id
1 'polypeptide(L)'
;MKGIILSVACLIAFLPCAMFASRLLNVTRHARLFFKLLLVISLAYVVTFLALPSDLGYLPDSLVSHYTTMDGLLGYIMLWLNFHSFLTTFYGINGGFSMCLLYEIYRSGPQGLSTESLAHKFQTADGTDKIHAWRLPRLIETGYIAQDPGHSLYTLTAKGAWVARLTLWLHRIFAMRKKGG
;
A
#
# COMPACT_ATOMS: atom_id res chain seq x y z
N MET A 1 -3.47 17.87 21.15
CA MET A 1 -3.86 16.80 20.20
C MET A 1 -4.13 17.32 18.79
N LYS A 2 -4.14 18.63 18.55
CA LYS A 2 -4.40 19.22 17.22
C LYS A 2 -3.39 18.71 16.18
N GLY A 3 -2.11 18.63 16.55
CA GLY A 3 -1.07 18.15 15.64
C GLY A 3 -1.35 16.74 15.10
N ILE A 4 -1.73 15.80 15.97
CA ILE A 4 -2.07 14.42 15.57
C ILE A 4 -3.29 14.41 14.65
N ILE A 5 -4.34 15.15 14.98
CA ILE A 5 -5.56 15.24 14.16
C ILE A 5 -5.24 15.78 12.77
N LEU A 6 -4.46 16.87 12.69
CA LEU A 6 -4.04 17.44 11.43
C LEU A 6 -3.17 16.48 10.62
N SER A 7 -2.33 15.66 11.27
CA SER A 7 -1.52 14.65 10.59
C SER A 7 -2.39 13.58 9.90
N VAL A 8 -3.46 13.15 10.56
CA VAL A 8 -4.41 12.17 10.02
C VAL A 8 -5.25 12.80 8.90
N ALA A 9 -5.73 14.03 9.08
CA ALA A 9 -6.44 14.77 8.06
C ALA A 9 -5.57 14.96 6.80
N CYS A 10 -4.29 15.27 6.98
CA CYS A 10 -3.31 15.36 5.90
C CYS A 10 -3.14 14.03 5.15
N LEU A 11 -3.09 12.88 5.86
CA LEU A 11 -3.07 11.57 5.21
C LEU A 11 -4.36 11.31 4.41
N ILE A 12 -5.52 11.62 4.99
CA ILE A 12 -6.82 11.46 4.30
C ILE A 12 -6.87 12.29 3.03
N ALA A 13 -6.36 13.53 3.05
CA ALA A 13 -6.25 14.39 1.87
C ALA A 13 -5.17 13.92 0.89
N PHE A 14 -4.07 13.35 1.39
CA PHE A 14 -2.98 12.81 0.56
C PHE A 14 -3.48 11.71 -0.39
N LEU A 15 -4.28 10.76 0.11
CA LEU A 15 -4.74 9.61 -0.66
C LEU A 15 -5.46 9.97 -1.98
N PRO A 16 -6.53 10.79 -1.99
CA PRO A 16 -7.21 11.18 -3.22
C PRO A 16 -6.32 12.06 -4.10
N CYS A 17 -5.50 12.94 -3.54
CA CYS A 17 -4.54 13.74 -4.31
C CYS A 17 -3.53 12.85 -5.03
N ALA A 18 -2.98 11.84 -4.35
CA ALA A 18 -2.06 10.86 -4.92
C ALA A 18 -2.73 10.02 -6.00
N MET A 19 -3.96 9.55 -5.77
CA MET A 19 -4.76 8.83 -6.76
C MET A 19 -5.01 9.68 -8.01
N PHE A 20 -5.49 10.91 -7.83
CA PHE A 20 -5.81 11.81 -8.92
C PHE A 20 -4.58 12.22 -9.72
N ALA A 21 -3.50 12.64 -9.04
CA ALA A 21 -2.25 13.02 -9.68
C ALA A 21 -1.60 11.83 -10.41
N SER A 22 -1.66 10.62 -9.84
CA SER A 22 -1.15 9.41 -10.49
C SER A 22 -1.85 9.14 -11.83
N ARG A 23 -3.19 9.25 -11.83
CA ARG A 23 -4.02 9.08 -13.02
C ARG A 23 -3.77 10.16 -14.06
N LEU A 24 -3.76 11.42 -13.65
CA LEU A 24 -3.62 12.55 -14.57
C LEU A 24 -2.24 12.57 -15.24
N LEU A 25 -1.19 12.24 -14.49
CA LEU A 25 0.20 12.32 -14.96
C LEU A 25 0.73 11.01 -15.56
N ASN A 26 -0.08 9.94 -15.61
CA ASN A 26 0.33 8.60 -16.08
C ASN A 26 1.68 8.17 -15.52
N VAL A 27 1.83 8.27 -14.20
CA VAL A 27 3.14 8.17 -13.55
C VAL A 27 3.71 6.76 -13.64
N THR A 28 4.93 6.64 -14.18
CA THR A 28 5.67 5.38 -14.19
C THR A 28 6.43 5.14 -12.88
N ARG A 29 6.91 6.21 -12.22
CA ARG A 29 7.68 6.18 -10.97
C ARG A 29 6.93 6.86 -9.82
N HIS A 30 6.06 6.11 -9.16
CA HIS A 30 5.17 6.62 -8.11
C HIS A 30 5.91 7.22 -6.91
N ALA A 31 7.10 6.71 -6.56
CA ALA A 31 7.91 7.23 -5.44
C ALA A 31 8.12 8.74 -5.55
N ARG A 32 8.55 9.22 -6.72
CA ARG A 32 8.84 10.65 -6.94
C ARG A 32 7.58 11.50 -6.80
N LEU A 33 6.44 11.03 -7.30
CA LEU A 33 5.17 11.72 -7.13
C LEU A 33 4.80 11.82 -5.64
N PHE A 34 4.87 10.70 -4.91
CA PHE A 34 4.49 10.66 -3.51
C PHE A 34 5.38 11.54 -2.64
N PHE A 35 6.69 11.57 -2.86
CA PHE A 35 7.58 12.49 -2.15
C PHE A 35 7.26 13.97 -2.44
N LYS A 36 6.96 14.32 -3.70
CA LYS A 36 6.55 15.70 -4.03
C LYS A 36 5.24 16.08 -3.32
N LEU A 37 4.25 15.19 -3.35
CA LEU A 37 2.98 15.40 -2.66
C LEU A 37 3.17 15.48 -1.13
N LEU A 38 4.06 14.67 -0.57
CA LEU A 38 4.41 14.75 0.85
C LEU A 38 4.98 16.13 1.19
N LEU A 39 5.92 16.66 0.40
CA LEU A 39 6.48 17.99 0.66
C LEU A 39 5.41 19.08 0.66
N VAL A 40 4.49 19.03 -0.31
CA VAL A 40 3.35 19.96 -0.38
C VAL A 40 2.45 19.82 0.85
N ILE A 41 2.13 18.60 1.25
CA ILE A 41 1.27 18.34 2.42
C ILE A 41 1.97 18.67 3.74
N SER A 42 3.27 18.45 3.85
CA SER A 42 4.07 18.86 5.02
C SER A 42 4.04 20.37 5.18
N LEU A 43 4.14 21.13 4.10
CA LEU A 43 3.98 22.58 4.14
C LEU A 43 2.55 22.98 4.54
N ALA A 44 1.55 22.35 3.93
CA ALA A 44 0.15 22.58 4.26
C ALA A 44 -0.15 22.28 5.74
N TYR A 45 0.44 21.21 6.28
CA TYR A 45 0.35 20.86 7.70
C TYR A 45 0.87 21.99 8.60
N VAL A 46 2.08 22.51 8.32
CA VAL A 46 2.67 23.60 9.11
C VAL A 46 1.81 24.85 9.06
N VAL A 47 1.39 25.27 7.87
CA VAL A 47 0.53 26.45 7.69
C VAL A 47 -0.80 26.27 8.44
N THR A 48 -1.44 25.11 8.30
CA THR A 48 -2.73 24.81 8.94
C THR A 48 -2.60 24.73 10.46
N PHE A 49 -1.51 24.16 10.96
CA PHE A 49 -1.24 24.07 12.40
C PHE A 49 -1.07 25.44 13.04
N LEU A 50 -0.39 26.37 12.35
CA LEU A 50 -0.20 27.75 12.81
C LEU A 50 -1.47 28.59 12.68
N ALA A 51 -2.28 28.36 11.64
CA ALA A 51 -3.49 29.16 11.38
C ALA A 51 -4.69 28.76 12.24
N LEU A 52 -4.83 27.47 12.59
CA LEU A 52 -5.99 26.99 13.35
C LEU A 52 -5.82 27.19 14.87
N PRO A 53 -6.91 27.48 15.59
CA PRO A 53 -6.87 27.60 17.04
C PRO A 53 -6.58 26.24 17.70
N SER A 54 -6.06 26.23 18.92
CA SER A 54 -5.56 25.02 19.59
C SER A 54 -6.65 23.98 19.91
N ASP A 55 -7.87 24.43 20.09
CA ASP A 55 -9.09 23.66 20.37
C ASP A 55 -9.83 23.22 19.09
N LEU A 56 -9.43 23.71 17.91
CA LEU A 56 -10.10 23.47 16.63
C LEU A 56 -11.61 23.83 16.61
N GLY A 57 -12.14 24.47 17.65
CA GLY A 57 -13.56 24.78 17.84
C GLY A 57 -14.45 23.62 18.32
N TYR A 58 -13.89 22.42 18.56
CA TYR A 58 -14.67 21.25 18.98
C TYR A 58 -13.92 20.30 19.94
N LEU A 59 -12.63 20.53 20.21
CA LEU A 59 -11.88 19.69 21.13
C LEU A 59 -12.23 20.05 22.58
N PRO A 60 -12.50 19.06 23.45
CA PRO A 60 -12.62 19.30 24.87
C PRO A 60 -11.27 19.78 25.44
N ASP A 61 -11.31 20.61 26.48
CA ASP A 61 -10.12 21.19 27.13
C ASP A 61 -9.07 20.14 27.53
N SER A 62 -9.51 18.93 27.90
CA SER A 62 -8.64 17.81 28.25
C SER A 62 -7.75 17.31 27.11
N LEU A 63 -8.09 17.60 25.85
CA LEU A 63 -7.33 17.22 24.65
C LEU A 63 -6.55 18.39 24.04
N VAL A 64 -6.75 19.60 24.56
CA VAL A 64 -6.00 20.79 24.19
C VAL A 64 -4.62 20.70 24.84
N SER A 65 -3.57 20.73 24.03
CA SER A 65 -2.20 20.70 24.56
C SER A 65 -1.81 22.08 25.06
N HIS A 66 -1.35 22.18 26.30
CA HIS A 66 -0.69 23.38 26.82
C HIS A 66 0.67 23.65 26.16
N TYR A 67 1.32 22.60 25.62
CA TYR A 67 2.62 22.69 24.97
C TYR A 67 2.45 22.64 23.44
N THR A 68 2.22 23.79 22.82
CA THR A 68 1.93 23.90 21.38
C THR A 68 3.07 23.35 20.50
N THR A 69 4.32 23.65 20.84
CA THR A 69 5.48 23.18 20.06
C THR A 69 5.58 21.65 20.07
N MET A 70 5.37 21.02 21.23
CA MET A 70 5.42 19.56 21.36
C MET A 70 4.26 18.89 20.61
N ASP A 71 3.05 19.45 20.68
CA ASP A 71 1.89 18.96 19.91
C ASP A 71 2.15 19.04 18.39
N GLY A 72 2.73 20.15 17.94
CA GLY A 72 3.10 20.36 16.54
C GLY A 72 4.16 19.37 16.06
N LEU A 73 5.24 19.19 16.82
CA LEU A 73 6.32 18.24 16.51
C LEU A 73 5.82 16.79 16.52
N LEU A 74 5.06 16.39 17.53
CA LEU A 74 4.50 15.04 17.61
C LEU A 74 3.56 14.74 16.43
N GLY A 75 2.69 15.70 16.08
CA GLY A 75 1.84 15.58 14.90
C GLY A 75 2.65 15.52 13.60
N TYR A 76 3.74 16.27 13.49
CA TYR A 76 4.61 16.22 12.31
C TYR A 76 5.33 14.87 12.19
N ILE A 77 5.84 14.32 13.28
CA ILE A 77 6.40 12.96 13.31
C ILE A 77 5.32 11.94 12.90
N MET A 78 4.11 12.08 13.43
CA MET A 78 2.98 11.22 13.06
C MET A 78 2.64 11.31 11.57
N LEU A 79 2.72 12.49 10.96
CA LEU A 79 2.55 12.67 9.50
C LEU A 79 3.57 11.83 8.72
N TRP A 80 4.84 11.86 9.11
CA TRP A 80 5.89 11.06 8.48
C TRP A 80 5.68 9.56 8.68
N LEU A 81 5.28 9.11 9.88
CA LEU A 81 4.96 7.71 10.15
C LEU A 81 3.75 7.21 9.36
N ASN A 82 2.71 8.02 9.26
CA ASN A 82 1.54 7.76 8.42
C ASN A 82 1.94 7.60 6.95
N PHE A 83 2.78 8.51 6.44
CA PHE A 83 3.27 8.43 5.07
C PHE A 83 4.18 7.23 4.83
N HIS A 84 5.09 6.92 5.75
CA HIS A 84 5.91 5.72 5.71
C HIS A 84 5.05 4.46 5.66
N SER A 85 4.04 4.37 6.53
CA SER A 85 3.10 3.25 6.58
C SER A 85 2.36 3.11 5.25
N PHE A 86 1.84 4.22 4.71
CA PHE A 86 1.22 4.25 3.38
C PHE A 86 2.16 3.75 2.29
N LEU A 87 3.41 4.24 2.23
CA LEU A 87 4.37 3.81 1.21
C LEU A 87 4.67 2.32 1.31
N THR A 88 4.92 1.82 2.52
CA THR A 88 5.19 0.41 2.78
C THR A 88 4.00 -0.45 2.35
N THR A 89 2.77 -0.06 2.71
CA THR A 89 1.56 -0.76 2.27
C THR A 89 1.38 -0.69 0.76
N PHE A 90 1.57 0.49 0.15
CA PHE A 90 1.43 0.67 -1.30
C PHE A 90 2.42 -0.21 -2.07
N TYR A 91 3.71 -0.18 -1.73
CA TYR A 91 4.70 -1.00 -2.42
C TYR A 91 4.57 -2.49 -2.07
N GLY A 92 4.16 -2.82 -0.84
CA GLY A 92 3.82 -4.18 -0.46
C GLY A 92 2.65 -4.75 -1.27
N ILE A 93 1.65 -3.93 -1.58
CA ILE A 93 0.50 -4.34 -2.40
C ILE A 93 0.88 -4.41 -3.89
N ASN A 94 1.59 -3.40 -4.40
CA ASN A 94 1.78 -3.22 -5.84
C ASN A 94 3.03 -3.88 -6.42
N GLY A 95 4.03 -4.16 -5.58
CA GLY A 95 5.28 -4.82 -5.97
C GLY A 95 5.65 -5.99 -5.07
N GLY A 96 4.85 -6.28 -4.05
CA GLY A 96 5.08 -7.41 -3.17
C GLY A 96 4.91 -8.72 -3.91
N PHE A 97 5.93 -9.57 -3.83
CA PHE A 97 5.96 -10.85 -4.51
C PHE A 97 4.69 -11.70 -4.29
N SER A 98 4.23 -11.78 -3.03
CA SER A 98 3.02 -12.50 -2.66
C SER A 98 1.79 -12.00 -3.41
N MET A 99 1.66 -10.69 -3.63
CA MET A 99 0.53 -10.11 -4.34
C MET A 99 0.60 -10.38 -5.84
N CYS A 100 1.81 -10.32 -6.43
CA CYS A 100 2.01 -10.73 -7.81
C CYS A 100 1.62 -12.20 -8.02
N LEU A 101 2.01 -13.08 -7.09
CA LEU A 101 1.69 -14.51 -7.18
C LEU A 101 0.19 -14.77 -7.04
N LEU A 102 -0.47 -14.15 -6.04
CA LEU A 102 -1.93 -14.25 -5.89
C LEU A 102 -2.66 -13.72 -7.13
N TYR A 103 -2.16 -12.62 -7.71
CA TYR A 103 -2.73 -12.05 -8.93
C TYR A 103 -2.58 -12.98 -10.13
N GLU A 104 -1.42 -13.63 -10.30
CA GLU A 104 -1.22 -14.55 -11.42
C GLU A 104 -2.11 -15.80 -11.31
N ILE A 105 -2.23 -16.39 -10.12
CA ILE A 105 -3.18 -17.50 -9.89
C ILE A 105 -4.62 -17.02 -10.10
N TYR A 106 -4.96 -15.80 -9.68
CA TYR A 106 -6.29 -15.24 -9.92
C TYR A 106 -6.60 -15.14 -11.43
N ARG A 107 -5.60 -14.79 -12.24
CA ARG A 107 -5.76 -14.65 -13.70
C ARG A 107 -5.86 -15.97 -14.45
N SER A 108 -5.24 -17.04 -13.96
CA SER A 108 -5.38 -18.37 -14.60
C SER A 108 -6.75 -18.99 -14.37
N GLY A 109 -7.54 -18.43 -13.44
CA GLY A 109 -8.93 -18.84 -13.21
C GLY A 109 -9.02 -20.17 -12.46
N PRO A 110 -10.15 -20.91 -12.63
CA PRO A 110 -10.43 -22.12 -11.85
C PRO A 110 -9.40 -23.24 -12.04
N GLN A 111 -8.65 -23.23 -13.14
CA GLN A 111 -7.66 -24.24 -13.49
C GLN A 111 -6.41 -24.18 -12.59
N GLY A 112 -6.21 -23.08 -11.84
CA GLY A 112 -5.03 -22.89 -11.01
C GLY A 112 -3.77 -22.66 -11.85
N LEU A 113 -2.61 -22.77 -11.22
CA LEU A 113 -1.31 -22.52 -11.86
C LEU A 113 -0.30 -23.55 -11.37
N SER A 114 0.42 -24.20 -12.29
CA SER A 114 1.42 -25.20 -11.93
C SER A 114 2.67 -24.57 -11.32
N THR A 115 3.37 -25.34 -10.47
CA THR A 115 4.67 -24.92 -9.89
C THR A 115 5.65 -24.50 -10.97
N GLU A 116 5.76 -25.26 -12.07
CA GLU A 116 6.65 -24.99 -13.20
C GLU A 116 6.33 -23.67 -13.89
N SER A 117 5.03 -23.41 -14.12
CA SER A 117 4.57 -22.16 -14.75
C SER A 117 4.85 -20.95 -13.86
N LEU A 118 4.68 -21.09 -12.54
CA LEU A 118 5.05 -20.05 -11.57
C LEU A 118 6.57 -19.86 -11.51
N ALA A 119 7.35 -20.94 -11.52
CA ALA A 119 8.82 -20.88 -11.52
C ALA A 119 9.34 -20.14 -12.75
N HIS A 120 8.87 -20.50 -13.94
CA HIS A 120 9.26 -19.83 -15.18
C HIS A 120 8.93 -18.34 -15.18
N LYS A 121 7.77 -17.95 -14.63
CA LYS A 121 7.32 -16.54 -14.65
C LYS A 121 8.04 -15.65 -13.63
N PHE A 122 8.60 -16.23 -12.57
CA PHE A 122 9.23 -15.49 -11.48
C PHE A 122 10.72 -15.81 -11.29
N GLN A 123 11.36 -16.47 -12.26
CA GLN A 123 12.81 -16.66 -12.28
C GLN A 123 13.53 -15.31 -12.21
N THR A 124 14.38 -15.14 -11.20
CA THR A 124 15.35 -14.05 -11.12
C THR A 124 16.51 -14.32 -12.08
N ALA A 125 17.16 -13.25 -12.57
CA ALA A 125 18.30 -13.33 -13.49
C ALA A 125 19.46 -14.20 -12.96
N ASP A 126 19.54 -14.38 -11.64
CA ASP A 126 20.59 -15.15 -10.96
C ASP A 126 20.23 -16.63 -10.81
N GLY A 127 19.10 -17.10 -11.38
CA GLY A 127 18.64 -18.50 -11.32
C GLY A 127 18.30 -19.01 -9.91
N THR A 128 18.34 -18.15 -8.89
CA THR A 128 18.12 -18.55 -7.49
C THR A 128 16.65 -18.54 -7.14
N ASP A 129 16.11 -19.73 -6.90
CA ASP A 129 14.71 -19.96 -6.53
C ASP A 129 14.39 -19.65 -5.05
N LYS A 130 14.97 -18.57 -4.51
CA LYS A 130 14.68 -18.07 -3.15
C LYS A 130 13.20 -17.71 -2.95
N ILE A 131 12.49 -17.63 -4.05
CA ILE A 131 11.11 -17.21 -4.18
C ILE A 131 10.16 -18.38 -3.92
N HIS A 132 10.33 -19.54 -4.56
CA HIS A 132 9.48 -20.72 -4.28
C HIS A 132 9.74 -21.33 -2.92
N ALA A 133 11.00 -21.37 -2.47
CA ALA A 133 11.38 -22.07 -1.25
C ALA A 133 10.72 -21.54 0.04
N TRP A 134 10.31 -20.26 0.07
CA TRP A 134 9.79 -19.65 1.31
C TRP A 134 8.42 -18.99 1.18
N ARG A 135 8.05 -18.49 -0.01
CA ARG A 135 6.81 -17.70 -0.15
C ARG A 135 5.58 -18.56 -0.39
N LEU A 136 5.67 -19.60 -1.22
CA LEU A 136 4.54 -20.51 -1.44
C LEU A 136 4.14 -21.26 -0.15
N PRO A 137 5.07 -21.91 0.58
CA PRO A 137 4.71 -22.59 1.82
C PRO A 137 3.98 -21.67 2.80
N ARG A 138 4.44 -20.41 2.92
CA ARG A 138 3.80 -19.42 3.79
C ARG A 138 2.42 -18.99 3.31
N LEU A 139 2.19 -18.90 2.00
CA LEU A 139 0.87 -18.56 1.44
C LEU A 139 -0.13 -19.72 1.57
N ILE A 140 0.37 -20.95 1.56
CA ILE A 140 -0.41 -22.16 1.86
C ILE A 140 -0.75 -22.20 3.35
N GLU A 141 0.26 -22.05 4.23
CA GLU A 141 0.11 -22.02 5.69
C GLU A 141 -0.87 -20.93 6.15
N THR A 142 -0.79 -19.74 5.56
CA THR A 142 -1.69 -18.62 5.89
C THR A 142 -3.06 -18.70 5.21
N GLY A 143 -3.30 -19.76 4.42
CA GLY A 143 -4.58 -20.10 3.82
C GLY A 143 -5.01 -19.18 2.66
N TYR A 144 -4.07 -18.53 1.97
CA TYR A 144 -4.40 -17.77 0.75
C TYR A 144 -4.41 -18.65 -0.50
N ILE A 145 -3.65 -19.74 -0.49
CA ILE A 145 -3.49 -20.66 -1.61
C ILE A 145 -3.73 -22.08 -1.11
N ALA A 146 -4.38 -22.90 -1.92
CA ALA A 146 -4.47 -24.35 -1.73
C ALA A 146 -3.63 -25.05 -2.80
N GLN A 147 -2.91 -26.10 -2.40
CA GLN A 147 -2.20 -26.99 -3.32
C GLN A 147 -3.05 -28.25 -3.53
N ASP A 148 -3.32 -28.59 -4.78
CA ASP A 148 -3.95 -29.87 -5.12
C ASP A 148 -2.91 -31.00 -4.95
N PRO A 149 -3.16 -31.99 -4.07
CA PRO A 149 -2.23 -33.10 -3.83
C PRO A 149 -1.93 -33.94 -5.09
N GLY A 150 -2.81 -33.95 -6.09
CA GLY A 150 -2.70 -34.82 -7.26
C GLY A 150 -2.02 -34.19 -8.48
N HIS A 151 -1.96 -32.86 -8.57
CA HIS A 151 -1.62 -32.17 -9.83
C HIS A 151 -0.54 -31.09 -9.74
N SER A 152 0.06 -30.87 -8.55
CA SER A 152 1.03 -29.75 -8.36
C SER A 152 0.46 -28.40 -8.82
N LEU A 153 -0.86 -28.23 -8.69
CA LEU A 153 -1.58 -27.03 -9.06
C LEU A 153 -1.87 -26.21 -7.82
N TYR A 154 -1.64 -24.91 -7.92
CA TYR A 154 -2.00 -23.93 -6.90
C TYR A 154 -3.28 -23.22 -7.30
N THR A 155 -4.26 -23.21 -6.40
CA THR A 155 -5.52 -22.49 -6.55
C THR A 155 -5.69 -21.47 -5.42
N LEU A 156 -6.46 -20.41 -5.68
CA LEU A 156 -6.79 -19.46 -4.63
C LEU A 156 -7.91 -20.00 -3.74
N THR A 157 -7.74 -19.83 -2.44
CA THR A 157 -8.86 -19.96 -1.50
C THR A 157 -9.79 -18.75 -1.64
N ALA A 158 -10.97 -18.79 -1.01
CA ALA A 158 -11.86 -17.63 -0.96
C ALA A 158 -11.16 -16.37 -0.39
N LYS A 159 -10.30 -16.56 0.63
CA LYS A 159 -9.48 -15.51 1.24
C LYS A 159 -8.46 -14.95 0.23
N GLY A 160 -7.74 -15.81 -0.48
CA GLY A 160 -6.80 -15.44 -1.54
C GLY A 160 -7.47 -14.68 -2.68
N ALA A 161 -8.63 -15.15 -3.14
CA ALA A 161 -9.39 -14.52 -4.20
C ALA A 161 -9.87 -13.11 -3.81
N TRP A 162 -10.35 -12.93 -2.57
CA TRP A 162 -10.77 -11.62 -2.08
C TRP A 162 -9.60 -10.61 -2.06
N VAL A 163 -8.44 -11.04 -1.53
CA VAL A 163 -7.25 -10.19 -1.50
C VAL A 163 -6.75 -9.87 -2.92
N ALA A 164 -6.72 -10.84 -3.83
CA ALA A 164 -6.33 -10.60 -5.22
C ALA A 164 -7.26 -9.60 -5.93
N ARG A 165 -8.57 -9.68 -5.67
CA ARG A 165 -9.57 -8.72 -6.18
C ARG A 165 -9.36 -7.31 -5.62
N LEU A 166 -9.08 -7.18 -4.33
CA LEU A 166 -8.81 -5.89 -3.71
C LEU A 166 -7.59 -5.22 -4.35
N THR A 167 -6.51 -5.97 -4.54
CA THR A 167 -5.28 -5.48 -5.18
C THR A 167 -5.52 -5.08 -6.63
N LEU A 168 -6.31 -5.86 -7.37
CA LEU A 168 -6.75 -5.50 -8.71
C LEU A 168 -7.51 -4.18 -8.76
N TRP A 169 -8.42 -3.98 -7.81
CA TRP A 169 -9.17 -2.74 -7.68
C TRP A 169 -8.26 -1.56 -7.36
N LEU A 170 -7.31 -1.72 -6.43
CA LEU A 170 -6.30 -0.70 -6.12
C LEU A 170 -5.41 -0.38 -7.33
N HIS A 171 -4.98 -1.40 -8.09
CA HIS A 171 -4.22 -1.20 -9.34
C HIS A 171 -4.97 -0.33 -10.35
N ARG A 172 -6.29 -0.56 -10.50
CA ARG A 172 -7.15 0.26 -11.37
C ARG A 172 -7.33 1.68 -10.85
N ILE A 173 -7.40 1.84 -9.54
CA ILE A 173 -7.52 3.15 -8.91
C ILE A 173 -6.28 4.01 -9.16
N PHE A 174 -5.09 3.47 -8.95
CA PHE A 174 -3.86 4.24 -9.15
C PHE A 174 -3.38 4.30 -10.61
N ALA A 175 -4.16 3.74 -11.55
CA ALA A 175 -3.81 3.60 -12.97
C ALA A 175 -2.44 2.93 -13.19
N MET A 176 -2.09 1.97 -12.33
CA MET A 176 -0.81 1.25 -12.37
C MET A 176 -0.80 0.15 -13.42
N ARG A 177 -1.28 0.45 -14.63
CA ARG A 177 -1.20 -0.47 -15.74
C ARG A 177 0.22 -0.41 -16.28
N LYS A 178 1.07 -1.37 -15.90
CA LYS A 178 2.23 -1.70 -16.75
C LYS A 178 1.67 -1.94 -18.15
N LYS A 179 2.09 -1.15 -19.14
CA LYS A 179 2.06 -1.60 -20.53
C LYS A 179 2.84 -2.91 -20.55
N GLY A 180 2.14 -4.03 -20.59
CA GLY A 180 2.77 -5.31 -20.89
C GLY A 180 3.33 -5.21 -22.29
N GLY A 181 4.66 -5.29 -22.39
CA GLY A 181 5.30 -5.99 -23.50
C GLY A 181 5.12 -7.49 -23.30
#